data_AF-A0A831K1D1-F1
#
_entry.id   AF-A0A831K1D1-F1
#
_cell.length_a   1.000
_cell.length_b   1.000
_cell.length_c   1.000
_cell.angle_alpha   90.00
_cell.angle_beta   90.00
_cell.angle_gamma   90.00
#
_symmetry.space_group_name_H-M   'P 1'
#
loop_
_entity.id
_entity.type
_entity.pdbx_description
1 polymer ?
#
loop_
_entity_poly.entity_id
_entity_poly.type
_entity_poly.pdbx_seq_one_letter_code
_entity_poly.pdbx_strand_id
1 'polypeptide(L)'
;MRASFTWLPVGCFAAILMLMFVPRDCRAVDSGVYGRAAWRGVLVPGVVVRAYRDGKSGYLTDEVAHSEPTATDGTYRLPLDPGRYTFVARGYKSGGDGRPSSGDFYCYYSGSPVVVPKEGWAPVGFNLVKYTPEVRKKADRASIQGTITFRGEPLEKLYLYLYKDSSGGFRGPGIATLPVGSGGRFRASVTPGEYFIIARKRARGGMYGPVEIGDYFNYYPGNPVEVGEGESVGLSIETVTRISQLEEGGSAIPTVEGRILDGDGSPVENVRVFAYPPGKVRGRPMFFSDPSGPDGRFVLPVPEAGAYSLAARQRFGGPAASGEYHGLYEEGAPVEVGISGPGEEITLKVEKGP
;
A
#
# COMPACT_ATOMS: atom_id res chain seq x y z
N MET A 1 -58.35 77.03 -17.69
CA MET A 1 -57.81 77.43 -16.38
C MET A 1 -57.06 76.24 -15.77
N ARG A 2 -55.77 76.49 -15.52
CA ARG A 2 -54.76 75.74 -14.73
C ARG A 2 -55.23 74.47 -13.97
N ALA A 3 -54.61 73.35 -14.30
CA ALA A 3 -54.31 72.30 -13.32
C ALA A 3 -52.79 72.06 -13.35
N SER A 4 -52.17 72.32 -12.22
CA SER A 4 -50.72 72.38 -11.97
C SER A 4 -50.10 71.00 -11.79
N PHE A 5 -48.94 70.86 -12.42
CA PHE A 5 -48.00 69.74 -12.39
C PHE A 5 -47.22 69.70 -11.06
N THR A 6 -47.11 68.51 -10.44
CA THR A 6 -46.05 68.19 -9.47
C THR A 6 -45.63 66.72 -9.60
N TRP A 7 -44.50 66.53 -10.28
CA TRP A 7 -43.40 65.57 -10.09
C TRP A 7 -43.59 64.28 -9.27
N LEU A 8 -43.15 63.14 -9.84
CA LEU A 8 -42.11 62.26 -9.27
C LEU A 8 -41.53 61.33 -10.38
N PRO A 9 -40.30 60.79 -10.23
CA PRO A 9 -39.37 60.58 -11.33
C PRO A 9 -39.15 59.12 -11.75
N VAL A 10 -38.63 59.01 -12.98
CA VAL A 10 -37.82 57.97 -13.63
C VAL A 10 -37.29 56.84 -12.73
N GLY A 11 -37.72 55.62 -13.01
CA GLY A 11 -37.06 54.37 -12.60
C GLY A 11 -36.86 53.48 -13.84
N CYS A 12 -35.60 53.37 -14.26
CA CYS A 12 -35.16 52.72 -15.49
C CYS A 12 -35.46 51.22 -15.55
N PHE A 13 -36.04 50.82 -16.67
CA PHE A 13 -35.98 49.48 -17.24
C PHE A 13 -34.55 49.20 -17.74
N ALA A 14 -33.85 48.23 -17.16
CA ALA A 14 -32.74 47.55 -17.81
C ALA A 14 -32.61 46.15 -17.23
N ALA A 15 -33.18 45.18 -17.96
CA ALA A 15 -32.99 43.77 -17.71
C ALA A 15 -31.53 43.38 -18.03
N ILE A 16 -30.74 43.09 -17.00
CA ILE A 16 -29.45 42.41 -17.14
C ILE A 16 -29.69 40.93 -16.81
N LEU A 17 -29.67 40.13 -17.86
CA LEU A 17 -29.68 38.67 -17.83
C LEU A 17 -28.33 38.19 -17.28
N MET A 18 -28.19 38.14 -15.95
CA MET A 18 -27.08 37.45 -15.30
C MET A 18 -27.33 35.94 -15.40
N LEU A 19 -26.80 35.32 -16.46
CA LEU A 19 -26.55 33.88 -16.51
C LEU A 19 -25.61 33.53 -15.36
N MET A 20 -26.19 33.12 -14.23
CA MET A 20 -25.49 32.36 -13.21
C MET A 20 -24.99 31.06 -13.86
N PHE A 21 -23.75 31.07 -14.32
CA PHE A 21 -22.93 29.86 -14.33
C PHE A 21 -22.75 29.45 -12.87
N VAL A 22 -23.74 28.74 -12.33
CA VAL A 22 -23.56 27.96 -11.11
C VAL A 22 -22.52 26.91 -11.50
N PRO A 23 -21.30 26.91 -10.92
CA PRO A 23 -20.37 25.83 -11.17
C PRO A 23 -21.07 24.53 -10.76
N ARG A 24 -21.19 23.61 -11.72
CA ARG A 24 -21.65 22.24 -11.50
C ARG A 24 -20.91 21.67 -10.30
N ASP A 25 -21.66 21.37 -9.24
CA ASP A 25 -21.31 20.50 -8.13
C ASP A 25 -19.82 20.41 -7.80
N CYS A 26 -19.29 21.47 -7.16
CA CYS A 26 -18.11 21.32 -6.32
C CYS A 26 -18.56 20.59 -5.04
N ARG A 27 -18.90 19.30 -5.15
CA ARG A 27 -18.91 18.44 -3.97
C ARG A 27 -17.47 18.40 -3.50
N ALA A 28 -17.20 19.00 -2.33
CA ALA A 28 -15.97 18.75 -1.62
C ALA A 28 -15.81 17.23 -1.53
N VAL A 29 -14.70 16.71 -2.03
CA VAL A 29 -14.40 15.29 -1.89
C VAL A 29 -14.09 15.10 -0.40
N ASP A 30 -15.07 14.62 0.35
CA ASP A 30 -14.98 14.41 1.80
C ASP A 30 -14.18 13.14 2.16
N SER A 31 -13.46 12.57 1.18
CA SER A 31 -12.62 11.39 1.36
C SER A 31 -11.25 11.55 0.71
N GLY A 32 -10.26 10.86 1.27
CA GLY A 32 -8.93 10.83 0.70
C GLY A 32 -7.84 10.36 1.65
N VAL A 33 -6.61 10.72 1.33
CA VAL A 33 -5.45 10.49 2.19
C VAL A 33 -4.71 11.77 2.50
N TYR A 34 -4.06 11.81 3.65
CA TYR A 34 -3.21 12.91 4.07
C TYR A 34 -1.99 12.38 4.81
N GLY A 35 -0.96 13.19 4.92
CA GLY A 35 0.19 12.83 5.73
C GLY A 35 1.36 13.77 5.53
N ARG A 36 2.54 13.27 5.87
CA ARG A 36 3.80 13.99 5.71
C ARG A 36 4.84 13.14 5.00
N ALA A 37 5.69 13.77 4.21
CA ALA A 37 6.88 13.16 3.65
C ALA A 37 8.13 13.66 4.38
N ALA A 38 8.97 12.73 4.83
CA ALA A 38 10.19 13.04 5.56
C ALA A 38 11.35 12.12 5.14
N TRP A 39 12.57 12.65 5.13
CA TRP A 39 13.80 11.89 4.94
C TRP A 39 14.66 12.04 6.19
N ARG A 40 14.95 10.94 6.89
CA ARG A 40 15.75 10.92 8.14
C ARG A 40 15.24 11.91 9.21
N GLY A 41 13.91 12.02 9.32
CA GLY A 41 13.24 12.92 10.26
C GLY A 41 13.12 14.38 9.79
N VAL A 42 13.73 14.73 8.65
CA VAL A 42 13.63 16.06 8.06
C VAL A 42 12.45 16.09 7.09
N LEU A 43 11.54 17.05 7.25
CA LEU A 43 10.37 17.24 6.39
C LEU A 43 10.80 17.66 4.97
N VAL A 44 10.17 17.09 3.95
CA VAL A 44 10.59 17.26 2.54
C VAL A 44 9.47 17.92 1.73
N PRO A 45 9.66 19.17 1.25
CA PRO A 45 8.76 19.80 0.28
C PRO A 45 8.98 19.30 -1.16
N GLY A 46 8.03 19.58 -2.03
CA GLY A 46 8.16 19.40 -3.48
C GLY A 46 7.97 17.96 -3.97
N VAL A 47 7.69 17.01 -3.08
CA VAL A 47 7.43 15.61 -3.44
C VAL A 47 5.96 15.44 -3.79
N VAL A 48 5.66 14.69 -4.84
CA VAL A 48 4.28 14.42 -5.26
C VAL A 48 3.88 13.01 -4.84
N VAL A 49 2.76 12.89 -4.13
CA VAL A 49 2.17 11.60 -3.74
C VAL A 49 1.22 11.13 -4.83
N ARG A 50 1.34 9.86 -5.21
CA ARG A 50 0.57 9.26 -6.31
C ARG A 50 -0.17 8.04 -5.83
N ALA A 51 -1.41 7.92 -6.27
CA ALA A 51 -2.31 6.83 -5.96
C ALA A 51 -2.48 5.90 -7.16
N TYR A 52 -2.52 4.60 -6.89
CA TYR A 52 -2.76 3.54 -7.86
C TYR A 52 -3.77 2.56 -7.26
N ARG A 53 -4.76 2.09 -8.04
CA ARG A 53 -5.74 1.11 -7.54
C ARG A 53 -5.04 -0.20 -7.19
N ASP A 54 -5.35 -0.78 -6.03
CA ASP A 54 -4.88 -2.13 -5.70
C ASP A 54 -5.54 -3.17 -6.62
N GLY A 55 -4.79 -4.20 -7.02
CA GLY A 55 -5.32 -5.37 -7.74
C GLY A 55 -4.70 -5.62 -9.10
N LYS A 56 -4.44 -4.58 -9.91
CA LYS A 56 -3.70 -4.68 -11.18
C LYS A 56 -2.41 -3.84 -11.05
N SER A 57 -1.27 -4.48 -11.25
CA SER A 57 0.10 -3.93 -11.44
C SER A 57 0.63 -2.76 -10.57
N GLY A 58 0.07 -2.48 -9.37
CA GLY A 58 0.67 -1.57 -8.39
C GLY A 58 1.06 -0.17 -8.92
N TYR A 59 2.15 0.43 -8.43
CA TYR A 59 2.64 1.75 -8.86
C TYR A 59 3.19 1.81 -10.31
N LEU A 60 3.12 0.69 -11.02
CA LEU A 60 3.56 0.53 -12.40
C LEU A 60 2.35 0.38 -13.35
N THR A 61 1.14 0.64 -12.84
CA THR A 61 -0.03 0.97 -13.65
C THR A 61 -0.16 2.47 -13.84
N ASP A 62 -1.17 2.88 -14.61
CA ASP A 62 -1.59 4.27 -14.70
C ASP A 62 -1.95 4.82 -13.32
N GLU A 63 -1.34 5.96 -12.98
CA GLU A 63 -1.73 6.70 -11.78
C GLU A 63 -3.20 7.13 -11.92
N VAL A 64 -3.99 6.93 -10.86
CA VAL A 64 -5.40 7.31 -10.87
C VAL A 64 -5.65 8.68 -10.24
N ALA A 65 -4.69 9.16 -9.44
CA ALA A 65 -4.63 10.53 -8.94
C ALA A 65 -3.24 10.85 -8.39
N HIS A 66 -2.95 12.15 -8.24
CA HIS A 66 -1.76 12.63 -7.55
C HIS A 66 -2.07 13.88 -6.72
N SER A 67 -1.27 14.12 -5.68
CA SER A 67 -1.37 15.32 -4.84
C SER A 67 -0.68 16.51 -5.49
N GLU A 68 -0.98 17.70 -4.99
CA GLU A 68 -0.05 18.82 -5.12
C GLU A 68 1.31 18.46 -4.48
N PRO A 69 2.41 19.12 -4.87
CA PRO A 69 3.70 18.93 -4.21
C PRO A 69 3.60 19.19 -2.71
N THR A 70 4.30 18.38 -1.90
CA THR A 70 4.32 18.54 -0.45
C THR A 70 4.74 19.96 -0.05
N ALA A 71 4.08 20.51 0.96
CA ALA A 71 4.36 21.84 1.47
C ALA A 71 5.72 21.90 2.19
N THR A 72 6.13 23.09 2.63
CA THR A 72 7.41 23.32 3.35
C THR A 72 7.54 22.51 4.64
N ASP A 73 6.44 22.15 5.26
CA ASP A 73 6.37 21.26 6.43
C ASP A 73 6.19 19.77 6.04
N GLY A 74 6.42 19.44 4.77
CA GLY A 74 6.28 18.09 4.21
C GLY A 74 4.85 17.58 4.13
N THR A 75 3.83 18.37 4.49
CA THR A 75 2.44 17.92 4.47
C THR A 75 1.88 17.82 3.05
N TYR A 76 0.93 16.92 2.85
CA TYR A 76 0.12 16.83 1.64
C TYR A 76 -1.30 16.37 1.96
N ARG A 77 -2.20 16.62 1.02
CA ARG A 77 -3.54 16.03 0.98
C ARG A 77 -3.80 15.55 -0.44
N LEU A 78 -4.48 14.42 -0.56
CA LEU A 78 -4.88 13.83 -1.82
C LEU A 78 -6.34 13.36 -1.72
N PRO A 79 -7.29 14.16 -2.22
CA PRO A 79 -8.68 13.73 -2.33
C PRO A 79 -8.78 12.48 -3.22
N LEU A 80 -9.52 11.48 -2.76
CA LEU A 80 -9.72 10.22 -3.48
C LEU A 80 -11.12 9.69 -3.24
N ASP A 81 -11.66 9.03 -4.26
CA ASP A 81 -12.84 8.20 -4.08
C ASP A 81 -12.56 7.04 -3.09
N PRO A 82 -13.59 6.54 -2.42
CA PRO A 82 -13.48 5.36 -1.57
C PRO A 82 -12.95 4.16 -2.35
N GLY A 83 -12.08 3.37 -1.71
CA GLY A 83 -11.53 2.17 -2.32
C GLY A 83 -10.14 1.80 -1.81
N ARG A 84 -9.48 0.88 -2.51
CA ARG A 84 -8.19 0.32 -2.11
C ARG A 84 -7.07 0.79 -3.03
N TYR A 85 -6.03 1.37 -2.44
CA TYR A 85 -4.96 2.03 -3.17
C TYR A 85 -3.58 1.62 -2.65
N THR A 86 -2.59 1.68 -3.53
CA THR A 86 -1.18 1.71 -3.18
C THR A 86 -0.63 3.10 -3.48
N PHE A 87 0.36 3.53 -2.70
CA PHE A 87 0.87 4.90 -2.80
C PHE A 87 2.37 4.95 -3.00
N VAL A 88 2.81 5.89 -3.83
CA VAL A 88 4.23 6.24 -4.00
C VAL A 88 4.40 7.74 -3.88
N ALA A 89 5.35 8.15 -3.04
CA ALA A 89 5.83 9.53 -2.97
C ALA A 89 7.15 9.62 -3.74
N ARG A 90 7.24 10.53 -4.72
CA ARG A 90 8.50 10.75 -5.45
C ARG A 90 8.66 12.18 -5.97
N GLY A 91 9.92 12.61 -6.05
CA GLY A 91 10.32 13.93 -6.54
C GLY A 91 10.43 14.07 -8.06
N TYR A 92 10.11 13.03 -8.82
CA TYR A 92 10.22 12.98 -10.30
C TYR A 92 8.89 12.53 -10.95
N LYS A 93 8.71 12.80 -12.24
CA LYS A 93 7.46 12.49 -12.98
C LYS A 93 7.35 11.01 -13.37
N SER A 94 6.12 10.54 -13.61
CA SER A 94 5.87 9.29 -14.35
C SER A 94 5.94 9.58 -15.85
N GLY A 95 6.62 8.73 -16.62
CA GLY A 95 6.65 8.78 -18.08
C GLY A 95 7.65 9.77 -18.68
N GLY A 96 8.26 9.40 -19.81
CA GLY A 96 9.54 9.90 -20.32
C GLY A 96 10.53 8.73 -20.40
N ASP A 97 11.85 8.94 -20.32
CA ASP A 97 12.71 7.83 -19.86
C ASP A 97 12.36 7.44 -18.40
N GLY A 98 11.71 8.36 -17.67
CA GLY A 98 10.97 8.11 -16.43
C GLY A 98 11.85 7.71 -15.24
N ARG A 99 13.18 7.78 -15.41
CA ARG A 99 14.16 7.36 -14.42
C ARG A 99 14.48 8.49 -13.43
N PRO A 100 14.68 8.15 -12.15
CA PRO A 100 15.13 9.13 -11.15
C PRO A 100 16.54 9.65 -11.45
N SER A 101 16.79 10.90 -11.10
CA SER A 101 18.11 11.52 -11.04
C SER A 101 18.77 11.32 -9.67
N SER A 102 20.10 11.44 -9.63
CA SER A 102 20.85 11.31 -8.37
C SER A 102 20.30 12.24 -7.28
N GLY A 103 19.97 11.67 -6.13
CA GLY A 103 19.43 12.42 -5.00
C GLY A 103 17.91 12.59 -4.99
N ASP A 104 17.20 12.19 -6.05
CA ASP A 104 15.73 12.24 -6.10
C ASP A 104 15.11 11.42 -4.98
N PHE A 105 14.03 11.95 -4.41
CA PHE A 105 13.29 11.26 -3.36
C PHE A 105 12.34 10.20 -3.91
N TYR A 106 12.25 9.08 -3.21
CA TYR A 106 11.33 7.98 -3.48
C TYR A 106 10.85 7.31 -2.19
N CYS A 107 9.60 6.89 -2.15
CA CYS A 107 9.07 5.98 -1.15
C CYS A 107 7.84 5.25 -1.72
N TYR A 108 7.86 3.92 -1.70
CA TYR A 108 6.64 3.15 -1.76
C TYR A 108 6.05 3.03 -0.35
N TYR A 109 4.76 3.29 -0.18
CA TYR A 109 4.14 3.28 1.14
C TYR A 109 4.12 1.88 1.78
N SER A 110 4.70 1.76 2.98
CA SER A 110 4.90 0.49 3.68
C SER A 110 3.63 -0.19 4.16
N GLY A 111 2.60 0.59 4.44
CA GLY A 111 1.29 0.11 4.88
C GLY A 111 0.36 -0.29 3.73
N SER A 112 0.87 -0.41 2.51
CA SER A 112 0.05 -0.74 1.34
C SER A 112 -0.52 -2.17 1.40
N PRO A 113 -1.76 -2.40 0.91
CA PRO A 113 -2.68 -1.39 0.38
C PRO A 113 -3.37 -0.60 1.50
N VAL A 114 -3.66 0.67 1.23
CA VAL A 114 -4.44 1.53 2.10
C VAL A 114 -5.88 1.55 1.62
N VAL A 115 -6.76 1.59 2.60
CA VAL A 115 -8.20 1.73 2.40
C VAL A 115 -8.55 3.20 2.56
N VAL A 116 -9.13 3.78 1.53
CA VAL A 116 -9.76 5.10 1.57
C VAL A 116 -11.23 4.90 1.94
N PRO A 117 -11.70 5.45 3.07
CA PRO A 117 -13.05 5.21 3.57
C PRO A 117 -14.12 5.92 2.71
N LYS A 118 -15.40 5.59 2.91
CA LYS A 118 -16.51 6.26 2.23
C LYS A 118 -16.57 7.76 2.57
N GLU A 119 -16.31 8.07 3.83
CA GLU A 119 -16.28 9.42 4.39
C GLU A 119 -15.07 9.52 5.32
N GLY A 120 -14.38 10.67 5.27
CA GLY A 120 -13.20 10.91 6.09
C GLY A 120 -11.88 10.52 5.42
N TRP A 121 -10.79 10.59 6.17
CA TRP A 121 -9.45 10.57 5.59
C TRP A 121 -8.55 9.53 6.25
N ALA A 122 -7.73 8.86 5.43
CA ALA A 122 -6.74 7.91 5.91
C ALA A 122 -5.33 8.54 5.99
N PRO A 123 -4.61 8.37 7.11
CA PRO A 123 -3.24 8.84 7.26
C PRO A 123 -2.28 7.93 6.48
N VAL A 124 -1.41 8.55 5.69
CA VAL A 124 -0.40 7.90 4.87
C VAL A 124 0.87 8.75 4.90
N GLY A 125 1.77 8.43 5.82
CA GLY A 125 3.08 9.10 5.93
C GLY A 125 4.19 8.41 5.13
N PHE A 126 5.19 9.15 4.66
CA PHE A 126 6.30 8.61 3.87
C PHE A 126 7.65 8.86 4.53
N ASN A 127 8.36 7.77 4.81
CA ASN A 127 9.80 7.79 5.09
C ASN A 127 10.54 7.65 3.75
N LEU A 128 10.96 8.77 3.19
CA LEU A 128 11.64 8.82 1.91
C LEU A 128 13.04 8.22 1.99
N VAL A 129 13.54 7.79 0.82
CA VAL A 129 14.97 7.52 0.56
C VAL A 129 15.41 8.34 -0.65
N LYS A 130 16.73 8.45 -0.84
CA LYS A 130 17.30 9.08 -2.03
C LYS A 130 17.71 8.03 -3.05
N TYR A 131 17.52 8.32 -4.33
CA TYR A 131 18.02 7.51 -5.41
C TYR A 131 19.53 7.70 -5.60
N THR A 132 20.22 6.58 -5.76
CA THR A 132 21.62 6.52 -6.19
C THR A 132 21.66 5.87 -7.58
N PRO A 133 22.25 6.54 -8.59
CA PRO A 133 22.35 6.01 -9.94
C PRO A 133 23.04 4.65 -10.02
N GLU A 134 22.59 3.86 -10.99
CA GLU A 134 23.18 2.56 -11.30
C GLU A 134 24.62 2.71 -11.80
N VAL A 135 25.49 1.79 -11.39
CA VAL A 135 26.87 1.71 -11.90
C VAL A 135 26.96 0.54 -12.89
N ARG A 136 27.01 0.86 -14.17
CA ARG A 136 27.03 -0.13 -15.26
C ARG A 136 28.47 -0.42 -15.71
N LYS A 137 28.81 -1.70 -15.88
CA LYS A 137 30.15 -2.15 -16.31
C LYS A 137 30.03 -3.30 -17.30
N LYS A 138 30.99 -3.40 -18.23
CA LYS A 138 31.16 -4.62 -19.03
C LYS A 138 31.59 -5.78 -18.14
N ALA A 139 31.10 -6.97 -18.43
CA ALA A 139 31.36 -8.21 -17.71
C ALA A 139 31.20 -9.41 -18.65
N ASP A 140 31.72 -10.57 -18.26
CA ASP A 140 31.57 -11.80 -19.07
C ASP A 140 30.13 -12.33 -19.06
N ARG A 141 29.34 -11.98 -18.04
CA ARG A 141 27.95 -12.43 -17.85
C ARG A 141 27.08 -11.33 -17.29
N ALA A 142 25.80 -11.36 -17.69
CA ALA A 142 24.75 -10.50 -17.17
C ALA A 142 24.59 -10.69 -15.64
N SER A 143 24.65 -9.60 -14.88
CA SER A 143 24.52 -9.66 -13.42
C SER A 143 23.96 -8.38 -12.81
N ILE A 144 23.28 -8.53 -11.68
CA ILE A 144 22.85 -7.45 -10.81
C ILE A 144 23.56 -7.62 -9.48
N GLN A 145 24.25 -6.60 -9.01
CA GLN A 145 24.99 -6.64 -7.75
C GLN A 145 24.84 -5.33 -7.00
N GLY A 146 25.10 -5.33 -5.70
CA GLY A 146 24.95 -4.10 -4.95
C GLY A 146 25.02 -4.25 -3.45
N THR A 147 24.58 -3.19 -2.80
CA THR A 147 24.47 -3.08 -1.34
C THR A 147 23.05 -2.70 -0.94
N ILE A 148 22.63 -3.20 0.21
CA ILE A 148 21.38 -2.82 0.86
C ILE A 148 21.70 -2.23 2.21
N THR A 149 21.11 -1.08 2.50
CA THR A 149 21.38 -0.31 3.72
C THR A 149 20.09 0.07 4.45
N PHE A 150 20.24 0.51 5.70
CA PHE A 150 19.23 1.23 6.45
C PHE A 150 19.90 2.44 7.10
N ARG A 151 19.44 3.65 6.76
CA ARG A 151 20.03 4.92 7.24
C ARG A 151 21.54 5.04 6.98
N GLY A 152 22.01 4.48 5.86
CA GLY A 152 23.41 4.50 5.45
C GLY A 152 24.24 3.31 5.95
N GLU A 153 23.75 2.54 6.92
CA GLU A 153 24.46 1.38 7.45
C GLU A 153 24.09 0.10 6.69
N PRO A 154 25.04 -0.82 6.42
CA PRO A 154 24.73 -2.10 5.80
C PRO A 154 23.67 -2.90 6.56
N LEU A 155 22.65 -3.36 5.84
CA LEU A 155 21.58 -4.18 6.43
C LEU A 155 21.81 -5.65 6.07
N GLU A 156 21.83 -6.52 7.08
CA GLU A 156 21.97 -7.98 6.91
C GLU A 156 20.71 -8.75 7.31
N LYS A 157 20.71 -10.07 7.04
CA LYS A 157 19.63 -11.03 7.36
C LYS A 157 18.31 -10.70 6.66
N LEU A 158 18.40 -10.43 5.37
CA LEU A 158 17.29 -10.02 4.51
C LEU A 158 17.37 -10.74 3.17
N TYR A 159 16.29 -10.65 2.41
CA TYR A 159 16.18 -11.27 1.10
C TYR A 159 15.98 -10.21 0.02
N LEU A 160 16.60 -10.45 -1.13
CA LEU A 160 16.39 -9.72 -2.38
C LEU A 160 15.45 -10.54 -3.27
N TYR A 161 14.40 -9.91 -3.79
CA TYR A 161 13.41 -10.53 -4.66
C TYR A 161 13.53 -9.91 -6.04
N LEU A 162 13.63 -10.76 -7.05
CA LEU A 162 13.65 -10.37 -8.47
C LEU A 162 12.36 -10.84 -9.12
N TYR A 163 11.71 -9.94 -9.87
CA TYR A 163 10.53 -10.25 -10.67
C TYR A 163 10.76 -9.85 -12.12
N LYS A 164 10.11 -10.56 -13.05
CA LYS A 164 10.15 -10.25 -14.49
C LYS A 164 9.04 -9.32 -14.95
N ASP A 165 7.98 -9.21 -14.16
CA ASP A 165 6.86 -8.34 -14.45
C ASP A 165 6.25 -7.82 -13.15
N SER A 166 5.41 -6.79 -13.29
CA SER A 166 4.68 -6.15 -12.19
C SER A 166 3.26 -6.67 -12.02
N SER A 167 2.79 -7.61 -12.87
CA SER A 167 1.38 -8.01 -12.95
C SER A 167 0.87 -8.62 -11.64
N GLY A 168 1.72 -9.38 -10.95
CA GLY A 168 1.44 -9.94 -9.62
C GLY A 168 1.53 -8.94 -8.46
N GLY A 169 1.86 -7.67 -8.73
CA GLY A 169 2.09 -6.62 -7.73
C GLY A 169 3.21 -6.99 -6.75
N PHE A 170 4.18 -7.78 -7.20
CA PHE A 170 5.35 -8.24 -6.44
C PHE A 170 5.01 -8.93 -5.11
N ARG A 171 3.98 -9.77 -5.18
CA ARG A 171 3.52 -10.65 -4.11
C ARG A 171 3.85 -12.10 -4.47
N GLY A 172 4.14 -12.91 -3.47
CA GLY A 172 4.57 -14.29 -3.69
C GLY A 172 6.01 -14.41 -4.16
N PRO A 173 6.45 -15.61 -4.58
CA PRO A 173 7.82 -15.86 -5.00
C PRO A 173 8.14 -15.08 -6.27
N GLY A 174 9.29 -14.40 -6.27
CA GLY A 174 9.88 -13.88 -7.51
C GLY A 174 10.50 -14.99 -8.35
N ILE A 175 11.01 -14.64 -9.53
CA ILE A 175 11.82 -15.56 -10.34
C ILE A 175 13.12 -15.97 -9.63
N ALA A 176 13.56 -15.16 -8.67
CA ALA A 176 14.62 -15.47 -7.72
C ALA A 176 14.35 -14.78 -6.38
N THR A 177 14.65 -15.48 -5.29
CA THR A 177 14.71 -14.91 -3.94
C THR A 177 16.07 -15.27 -3.36
N LEU A 178 16.90 -14.28 -3.08
CA LEU A 178 18.31 -14.45 -2.73
C LEU A 178 18.55 -13.95 -1.31
N PRO A 179 19.20 -14.73 -0.42
CA PRO A 179 19.69 -14.19 0.84
C PRO A 179 20.78 -13.17 0.56
N VAL A 180 20.75 -12.06 1.29
CA VAL A 180 21.76 -11.02 1.19
C VAL A 180 22.89 -11.34 2.16
N GLY A 181 24.13 -11.31 1.64
CA GLY A 181 25.32 -11.71 2.37
C GLY A 181 25.79 -10.66 3.39
N SER A 182 26.95 -10.94 3.99
CA SER A 182 27.58 -10.04 4.97
C SER A 182 27.84 -8.65 4.40
N GLY A 183 27.74 -7.63 5.25
CA GLY A 183 27.85 -6.22 4.87
C GLY A 183 26.76 -5.77 3.88
N GLY A 184 25.59 -6.40 3.89
CA GLY A 184 24.45 -6.04 3.05
C GLY A 184 24.68 -6.23 1.55
N ARG A 185 25.69 -7.02 1.16
CA ARG A 185 26.07 -7.22 -0.24
C ARG A 185 25.27 -8.34 -0.89
N PHE A 186 24.90 -8.14 -2.14
CA PHE A 186 24.28 -9.18 -2.95
C PHE A 186 24.89 -9.23 -4.35
N ARG A 187 24.73 -10.39 -4.98
CA ARG A 187 25.00 -10.61 -6.41
C ARG A 187 24.01 -11.64 -6.94
N ALA A 188 23.38 -11.33 -8.06
CA ALA A 188 22.49 -12.18 -8.80
C ALA A 188 23.03 -12.33 -10.23
N SER A 189 23.34 -13.55 -10.63
CA SER A 189 23.53 -13.86 -12.05
C SER A 189 22.15 -13.93 -12.70
N VAL A 190 21.96 -13.18 -13.77
CA VAL A 190 20.66 -13.07 -14.45
C VAL A 190 20.84 -13.28 -15.94
N THR A 191 19.75 -13.54 -16.66
CA THR A 191 19.75 -13.42 -18.12
C THR A 191 19.59 -11.94 -18.49
N PRO A 192 19.96 -11.54 -19.73
CA PRO A 192 19.61 -10.21 -20.20
C PRO A 192 18.10 -9.96 -20.15
N GLY A 193 17.71 -8.71 -19.89
CA GLY A 193 16.34 -8.24 -19.89
C GLY A 193 16.00 -7.36 -18.69
N GLU A 194 14.70 -7.16 -18.49
CA GLU A 194 14.14 -6.28 -17.46
C GLU A 194 13.88 -7.04 -16.15
N TYR A 195 14.11 -6.36 -15.02
CA TYR A 195 13.92 -6.89 -13.67
C TYR A 195 13.35 -5.83 -12.71
N PHE A 196 12.40 -6.24 -11.88
CA PHE A 196 11.95 -5.46 -10.74
C PHE A 196 12.56 -6.01 -9.45
N ILE A 197 13.12 -5.12 -8.63
CA ILE A 197 13.95 -5.49 -7.49
C ILE A 197 13.36 -4.95 -6.20
N ILE A 198 13.27 -5.82 -5.20
CA ILE A 198 12.71 -5.50 -3.88
C ILE A 198 13.60 -6.10 -2.82
N ALA A 199 13.91 -5.32 -1.78
CA ALA A 199 14.58 -5.80 -0.58
C ALA A 199 13.56 -5.94 0.55
N ARG A 200 13.56 -7.06 1.27
CA ARG A 200 12.74 -7.22 2.49
C ARG A 200 13.51 -7.95 3.59
N LYS A 201 13.49 -7.38 4.78
CA LYS A 201 13.89 -7.99 6.06
C LYS A 201 12.68 -8.07 6.95
N ARG A 202 12.32 -9.29 7.34
CA ARG A 202 11.25 -9.50 8.32
C ARG A 202 11.83 -9.50 9.73
N ALA A 203 11.21 -8.77 10.65
CA ALA A 203 11.64 -8.72 12.05
C ALA A 203 11.60 -10.12 12.69
N ARG A 204 10.56 -10.90 12.38
CA ARG A 204 10.40 -12.31 12.80
C ARG A 204 11.16 -13.32 11.93
N GLY A 205 11.87 -12.85 10.90
CA GLY A 205 12.50 -13.69 9.89
C GLY A 205 11.53 -14.26 8.86
N GLY A 206 12.05 -15.11 7.97
CA GLY A 206 11.27 -15.74 6.90
C GLY A 206 11.21 -14.98 5.57
N MET A 207 10.81 -15.70 4.52
CA MET A 207 10.85 -15.25 3.13
C MET A 207 9.49 -14.79 2.60
N TYR A 208 8.39 -15.13 3.25
CA TYR A 208 7.04 -14.89 2.74
C TYR A 208 6.14 -14.25 3.79
N GLY A 209 5.00 -13.72 3.36
CA GLY A 209 4.06 -12.96 4.19
C GLY A 209 4.05 -11.46 3.88
N PRO A 210 3.09 -10.72 4.46
CA PRO A 210 3.01 -9.27 4.33
C PRO A 210 4.23 -8.60 4.96
N VAL A 211 4.41 -7.30 4.69
CA VAL A 211 5.35 -6.47 5.44
C VAL A 211 4.68 -6.15 6.78
N GLU A 212 5.27 -6.47 7.91
CA GLU A 212 4.73 -6.19 9.25
C GLU A 212 5.40 -4.97 9.89
N ILE A 213 4.80 -4.40 10.93
CA ILE A 213 5.46 -3.33 11.70
C ILE A 213 6.80 -3.84 12.23
N GLY A 214 7.86 -3.04 12.08
CA GLY A 214 9.23 -3.40 12.42
C GLY A 214 10.02 -4.07 11.28
N ASP A 215 9.35 -4.48 10.20
CA ASP A 215 10.04 -4.96 9.00
C ASP A 215 10.77 -3.82 8.28
N TYR A 216 11.83 -4.19 7.58
CA TYR A 216 12.53 -3.30 6.67
C TYR A 216 12.19 -3.72 5.25
N PHE A 217 11.83 -2.77 4.40
CA PHE A 217 11.62 -3.07 3.01
C PHE A 217 11.92 -1.85 2.15
N ASN A 218 12.18 -2.08 0.87
CA ASN A 218 11.98 -1.07 -0.16
C ASN A 218 11.91 -1.69 -1.54
N TYR A 219 11.27 -0.97 -2.45
CA TYR A 219 11.43 -1.16 -3.88
C TYR A 219 12.67 -0.38 -4.32
N TYR A 220 13.45 -0.91 -5.27
CA TYR A 220 14.52 -0.11 -5.85
C TYR A 220 13.91 1.10 -6.59
N PRO A 221 14.30 2.35 -6.26
CA PRO A 221 13.68 3.53 -6.88
C PRO A 221 13.86 3.61 -8.40
N GLY A 222 14.93 3.01 -8.92
CA GLY A 222 15.22 2.92 -10.35
C GLY A 222 14.54 1.76 -11.07
N ASN A 223 13.63 1.03 -10.42
CA ASN A 223 12.87 -0.02 -11.08
C ASN A 223 12.06 0.53 -12.28
N PRO A 224 12.00 -0.20 -13.41
CA PRO A 224 12.69 -1.46 -13.66
C PRO A 224 14.19 -1.31 -13.96
N VAL A 225 14.96 -2.34 -13.63
CA VAL A 225 16.39 -2.48 -13.96
C VAL A 225 16.55 -3.28 -15.23
N GLU A 226 17.10 -2.65 -16.26
CA GLU A 226 17.44 -3.30 -17.53
C GLU A 226 18.89 -3.79 -17.47
N VAL A 227 19.11 -5.04 -17.86
CA VAL A 227 20.44 -5.67 -17.89
C VAL A 227 20.71 -6.18 -19.30
N GLY A 228 21.77 -5.69 -19.93
CA GLY A 228 22.24 -6.15 -21.24
C GLY A 228 23.07 -7.42 -21.19
N GLU A 229 23.37 -7.95 -22.38
CA GLU A 229 24.34 -9.03 -22.53
C GLU A 229 25.75 -8.54 -22.15
N GLY A 230 26.49 -9.36 -21.40
CA GLY A 230 27.82 -9.00 -20.92
C GLY A 230 27.86 -7.74 -20.04
N GLU A 231 26.77 -7.44 -19.31
CA GLU A 231 26.67 -6.27 -18.44
C GLU A 231 26.57 -6.65 -16.96
N SER A 232 27.27 -5.92 -16.11
CA SER A 232 27.04 -5.92 -14.67
C SER A 232 26.45 -4.57 -14.23
N VAL A 233 25.27 -4.61 -13.62
CA VAL A 233 24.58 -3.43 -13.08
C VAL A 233 24.73 -3.41 -11.56
N GLY A 234 25.40 -2.36 -11.07
CA GLY A 234 25.63 -2.08 -9.66
C GLY A 234 24.54 -1.19 -9.08
N LEU A 235 23.90 -1.62 -7.99
CA LEU A 235 22.78 -0.94 -7.34
C LEU A 235 23.08 -0.59 -5.89
N SER A 236 22.40 0.43 -5.38
CA SER A 236 22.31 0.72 -3.94
C SER A 236 20.84 0.87 -3.55
N ILE A 237 20.42 0.11 -2.54
CA ILE A 237 19.04 0.12 -2.04
C ILE A 237 19.05 0.54 -0.57
N GLU A 238 18.56 1.74 -0.26
CA GLU A 238 18.27 2.13 1.12
C GLU A 238 16.87 1.64 1.49
N THR A 239 16.74 0.94 2.61
CA THR A 239 15.47 0.44 3.12
C THR A 239 14.82 1.41 4.09
N VAL A 240 13.51 1.25 4.27
CA VAL A 240 12.73 1.96 5.28
C VAL A 240 12.09 0.95 6.22
N THR A 241 11.82 1.36 7.46
CA THR A 241 11.09 0.54 8.43
C THR A 241 9.59 0.80 8.29
N ARG A 242 8.77 -0.25 8.33
CA ARG A 242 7.33 -0.11 8.52
C ARG A 242 7.06 0.26 9.98
N ILE A 243 6.44 1.41 10.21
CA ILE A 243 6.14 1.94 11.54
C ILE A 243 4.65 2.32 11.62
N SER A 244 4.03 2.12 12.79
CA SER A 244 2.60 2.37 13.00
C SER A 244 2.24 3.85 13.03
N GLN A 245 3.18 4.72 13.45
CA GLN A 245 2.94 6.16 13.59
C GLN A 245 2.56 6.86 12.27
N LEU A 246 2.79 6.21 11.13
CA LEU A 246 2.39 6.72 9.81
C LEU A 246 0.90 6.51 9.52
N GLU A 247 0.19 5.77 10.38
CA GLU A 247 -1.19 5.30 10.23
C GLU A 247 -2.13 5.85 11.32
N GLU A 248 -1.67 6.76 12.19
CA GLU A 248 -2.44 7.28 13.33
C GLU A 248 -3.42 8.42 12.96
N GLY A 249 -4.61 8.42 13.59
CA GLY A 249 -5.58 9.51 13.51
C GLY A 249 -6.56 9.44 12.33
N GLY A 250 -6.57 8.33 11.58
CA GLY A 250 -7.50 8.13 10.48
C GLY A 250 -8.94 7.94 10.90
N SER A 251 -9.85 8.18 9.96
CA SER A 251 -11.26 7.84 10.12
C SER A 251 -11.42 6.33 10.30
N ALA A 252 -12.32 5.94 11.21
CA ALA A 252 -12.59 4.54 11.48
C ALA A 252 -13.04 3.83 10.20
N ILE A 253 -12.41 2.68 9.92
CA ILE A 253 -12.87 1.78 8.86
C ILE A 253 -13.77 0.71 9.49
N PRO A 254 -14.82 0.26 8.79
CA PRO A 254 -15.63 -0.84 9.29
C PRO A 254 -14.80 -2.10 9.53
N THR A 255 -15.16 -2.82 10.59
CA THR A 255 -14.48 -4.04 11.03
C THR A 255 -15.48 -5.15 11.28
N VAL A 256 -14.99 -6.38 11.19
CA VAL A 256 -15.64 -7.56 11.74
C VAL A 256 -14.84 -8.03 12.94
N GLU A 257 -15.51 -8.19 14.06
CA GLU A 257 -14.90 -8.68 15.29
C GLU A 257 -15.40 -10.09 15.59
N GLY A 258 -14.57 -10.85 16.28
CA GLY A 258 -14.91 -12.23 16.58
C GLY A 258 -13.85 -12.96 17.38
N ARG A 259 -14.02 -14.28 17.47
CA ARG A 259 -13.10 -15.20 18.16
C ARG A 259 -12.76 -16.41 17.30
N ILE A 260 -11.52 -16.86 17.43
CA ILE A 260 -11.01 -18.09 16.84
C ILE A 260 -10.89 -19.13 17.96
N LEU A 261 -11.61 -20.24 17.80
CA LEU A 261 -11.65 -21.35 18.76
C LEU A 261 -11.19 -22.65 18.10
N ASP A 262 -10.62 -23.57 18.86
CA ASP A 262 -10.35 -24.93 18.38
C ASP A 262 -11.58 -25.85 18.50
N GLY A 263 -11.41 -27.14 18.16
CA GLY A 263 -12.47 -28.15 18.24
C GLY A 263 -13.05 -28.34 19.64
N ASP A 264 -12.28 -28.04 20.68
CA ASP A 264 -12.69 -28.14 22.10
C ASP A 264 -13.32 -26.82 22.60
N GLY A 265 -13.38 -25.78 21.76
CA GLY A 265 -13.88 -24.46 22.11
C GLY A 265 -12.86 -23.57 22.82
N SER A 266 -11.58 -23.96 22.86
CA SER A 266 -10.52 -23.16 23.47
C SER A 266 -10.06 -22.05 22.53
N PRO A 267 -9.77 -20.84 23.03
CA PRO A 267 -9.29 -19.74 22.20
C PRO A 267 -7.92 -20.04 21.59
N VAL A 268 -7.72 -19.67 20.33
CA VAL A 268 -6.47 -19.89 19.60
C VAL A 268 -5.79 -18.56 19.28
N GLU A 269 -4.60 -18.35 19.85
CA GLU A 269 -3.74 -17.19 19.58
C GLU A 269 -2.98 -17.33 18.25
N ASN A 270 -2.60 -16.20 17.67
CA ASN A 270 -1.68 -16.10 16.55
C ASN A 270 -2.22 -16.75 15.26
N VAL A 271 -3.54 -16.68 15.07
CA VAL A 271 -4.24 -17.09 13.85
C VAL A 271 -4.86 -15.86 13.18
N ARG A 272 -4.77 -15.77 11.86
CA ARG A 272 -5.35 -14.65 11.09
C ARG A 272 -6.64 -15.09 10.41
N VAL A 273 -7.60 -14.18 10.33
CA VAL A 273 -8.80 -14.33 9.51
C VAL A 273 -8.55 -13.67 8.15
N PHE A 274 -9.02 -14.33 7.09
CA PHE A 274 -8.89 -13.93 5.70
C PHE A 274 -10.28 -13.81 5.09
N ALA A 275 -10.56 -12.68 4.43
CA ALA A 275 -11.77 -12.49 3.65
C ALA A 275 -11.46 -12.70 2.17
N TYR A 276 -12.24 -13.54 1.51
CA TYR A 276 -12.13 -13.85 0.09
C TYR A 276 -13.38 -13.40 -0.66
N PRO A 277 -13.29 -13.25 -2.00
CA PRO A 277 -14.48 -13.08 -2.82
C PRO A 277 -15.50 -14.21 -2.56
N PRO A 278 -16.82 -13.93 -2.65
CA PRO A 278 -17.86 -14.94 -2.45
C PRO A 278 -17.58 -16.25 -3.19
N GLY A 279 -17.64 -17.37 -2.48
CA GLY A 279 -17.47 -18.71 -3.02
C GLY A 279 -16.00 -19.11 -3.25
N LYS A 280 -15.03 -18.29 -2.79
CA LYS A 280 -13.60 -18.63 -2.79
C LYS A 280 -13.10 -18.77 -1.36
N VAL A 281 -12.27 -19.76 -1.10
CA VAL A 281 -11.67 -19.99 0.24
C VAL A 281 -10.15 -20.13 0.20
N ARG A 282 -9.55 -19.90 -0.97
CA ARG A 282 -8.11 -20.03 -1.23
C ARG A 282 -7.66 -19.00 -2.26
N GLY A 283 -6.35 -18.81 -2.35
CA GLY A 283 -5.73 -17.85 -3.26
C GLY A 283 -5.46 -16.52 -2.57
N ARG A 284 -5.61 -15.41 -3.31
CA ARG A 284 -5.37 -14.06 -2.78
C ARG A 284 -6.59 -13.58 -1.98
N PRO A 285 -6.47 -13.35 -0.67
CA PRO A 285 -7.53 -12.73 0.12
C PRO A 285 -7.71 -11.26 -0.28
N MET A 286 -8.94 -10.76 -0.14
CA MET A 286 -9.27 -9.33 -0.26
C MET A 286 -8.81 -8.57 0.98
N PHE A 287 -9.08 -9.12 2.16
CA PHE A 287 -8.76 -8.54 3.46
C PHE A 287 -8.20 -9.59 4.41
N PHE A 288 -7.47 -9.16 5.44
CA PHE A 288 -7.00 -10.05 6.48
C PHE A 288 -6.85 -9.31 7.81
N SER A 289 -7.01 -10.02 8.91
CA SER A 289 -6.84 -9.49 10.26
C SER A 289 -5.36 -9.50 10.69
N ASP A 290 -5.07 -8.76 11.75
CA ASP A 290 -3.92 -9.07 12.61
C ASP A 290 -4.07 -10.45 13.26
N PRO A 291 -2.96 -11.05 13.75
CA PRO A 291 -3.04 -12.32 14.46
C PRO A 291 -3.95 -12.18 15.69
N SER A 292 -4.75 -13.21 15.96
CA SER A 292 -5.62 -13.25 17.13
C SER A 292 -4.82 -13.15 18.43
N GLY A 293 -5.42 -12.52 19.43
CA GLY A 293 -4.85 -12.41 20.78
C GLY A 293 -4.94 -13.72 21.59
N PRO A 294 -4.40 -13.73 22.83
CA PRO A 294 -4.44 -14.90 23.72
C PRO A 294 -5.85 -15.42 24.05
N ASP A 295 -6.87 -14.56 23.93
CA ASP A 295 -8.28 -14.88 24.12
C ASP A 295 -9.00 -15.27 22.80
N GLY A 296 -8.23 -15.45 21.73
CA GLY A 296 -8.72 -15.81 20.40
C GLY A 296 -9.37 -14.66 19.66
N ARG A 297 -9.43 -13.44 20.24
CA ARG A 297 -10.10 -12.31 19.59
C ARG A 297 -9.36 -11.85 18.36
N PHE A 298 -10.11 -11.53 17.31
CA PHE A 298 -9.59 -10.91 16.09
C PHE A 298 -10.43 -9.70 15.69
N VAL A 299 -9.80 -8.80 14.94
CA VAL A 299 -10.44 -7.67 14.27
C VAL A 299 -10.04 -7.71 12.80
N LEU A 300 -11.01 -7.95 11.92
CA LEU A 300 -10.82 -7.99 10.48
C LEU A 300 -11.33 -6.68 9.86
N PRO A 301 -10.45 -5.81 9.33
CA PRO A 301 -10.90 -4.62 8.62
C PRO A 301 -11.57 -4.99 7.29
N VAL A 302 -12.84 -4.58 7.12
CA VAL A 302 -13.65 -4.84 5.92
C VAL A 302 -14.30 -3.53 5.46
N PRO A 303 -13.58 -2.72 4.67
CA PRO A 303 -14.00 -1.37 4.32
C PRO A 303 -15.24 -1.25 3.44
N GLU A 304 -15.52 -2.32 2.70
CA GLU A 304 -16.60 -2.41 1.73
C GLU A 304 -17.60 -3.42 2.29
N ALA A 305 -18.83 -2.98 2.53
CA ALA A 305 -19.89 -3.93 2.89
C ALA A 305 -20.18 -4.86 1.71
N GLY A 306 -20.41 -6.14 2.01
CA GLY A 306 -20.84 -7.13 1.02
C GLY A 306 -20.57 -8.56 1.44
N ALA A 307 -20.86 -9.50 0.56
CA ALA A 307 -20.59 -10.91 0.80
C ALA A 307 -19.09 -11.25 0.75
N TYR A 308 -18.62 -12.04 1.70
CA TYR A 308 -17.27 -12.61 1.73
C TYR A 308 -17.29 -14.05 2.23
N SER A 309 -16.39 -14.88 1.72
CA SER A 309 -16.08 -16.18 2.31
C SER A 309 -14.89 -16.00 3.28
N LEU A 310 -15.03 -16.46 4.53
CA LEU A 310 -14.01 -16.26 5.56
C LEU A 310 -13.25 -17.56 5.87
N ALA A 311 -11.94 -17.45 6.04
CA ALA A 311 -11.08 -18.55 6.48
C ALA A 311 -10.12 -18.09 7.57
N ALA A 312 -9.81 -18.95 8.53
CA ALA A 312 -8.77 -18.72 9.52
C ALA A 312 -7.54 -19.58 9.20
N ARG A 313 -6.34 -19.00 9.26
CA ARG A 313 -5.07 -19.73 9.11
C ARG A 313 -3.96 -19.13 9.96
N GLN A 314 -3.08 -19.99 10.49
CA GLN A 314 -1.93 -19.53 11.27
C GLN A 314 -0.84 -18.91 10.40
N ARG A 315 -0.51 -19.52 9.24
CA ARG A 315 0.55 -19.02 8.36
C ARG A 315 -0.03 -18.19 7.22
N PHE A 316 0.65 -17.08 6.95
CA PHE A 316 0.31 -16.22 5.82
C PHE A 316 1.01 -16.69 4.54
N GLY A 317 0.22 -17.19 3.59
CA GLY A 317 0.71 -17.60 2.27
C GLY A 317 1.43 -18.95 2.25
N GLY A 318 1.69 -19.45 1.04
CA GLY A 318 2.22 -20.79 0.81
C GLY A 318 1.19 -21.91 1.08
N PRO A 319 1.55 -23.18 0.79
CA PRO A 319 0.77 -24.35 1.18
C PRO A 319 0.55 -24.39 2.70
N ALA A 320 -0.53 -25.03 3.15
CA ALA A 320 -0.73 -25.31 4.57
C ALA A 320 0.44 -26.18 5.07
N ALA A 321 1.04 -25.77 6.18
CA ALA A 321 2.07 -26.58 6.81
C ALA A 321 1.43 -27.67 7.68
N SER A 322 2.14 -28.78 7.87
CA SER A 322 1.73 -29.79 8.84
C SER A 322 1.65 -29.17 10.25
N GLY A 323 0.58 -29.49 10.98
CA GLY A 323 0.31 -28.98 12.33
C GLY A 323 -0.13 -27.51 12.43
N GLU A 324 -0.36 -26.82 11.31
CA GLU A 324 -0.87 -25.43 11.29
C GLU A 324 -2.38 -25.39 11.57
N TYR A 325 -2.83 -24.43 12.40
CA TYR A 325 -4.25 -24.14 12.56
C TYR A 325 -4.87 -23.60 11.27
N HIS A 326 -5.98 -24.19 10.86
CA HIS A 326 -6.78 -23.73 9.72
C HIS A 326 -8.27 -24.03 9.93
N GLY A 327 -9.14 -23.26 9.29
CA GLY A 327 -10.59 -23.46 9.34
C GLY A 327 -11.34 -22.55 8.38
N LEU A 328 -12.58 -22.91 8.07
CA LEU A 328 -13.50 -22.14 7.23
C LEU A 328 -14.70 -21.73 8.08
N TYR A 329 -15.12 -20.47 7.95
CA TYR A 329 -16.38 -20.03 8.54
C TYR A 329 -17.54 -20.59 7.71
N GLU A 330 -18.57 -21.16 8.36
CA GLU A 330 -19.76 -21.71 7.70
C GLU A 330 -19.41 -22.61 6.49
N GLU A 331 -18.41 -23.48 6.65
CA GLU A 331 -17.91 -24.38 5.59
C GLU A 331 -17.46 -23.67 4.30
N GLY A 332 -17.15 -22.38 4.38
CA GLY A 332 -16.73 -21.54 3.26
C GLY A 332 -17.87 -20.81 2.56
N ALA A 333 -19.11 -20.95 3.05
CA ALA A 333 -20.25 -20.20 2.54
C ALA A 333 -20.00 -18.68 2.65
N PRO A 334 -20.41 -17.89 1.64
CA PRO A 334 -20.34 -16.44 1.75
C PRO A 334 -21.26 -15.96 2.86
N VAL A 335 -20.75 -15.08 3.72
CA VAL A 335 -21.53 -14.33 4.71
C VAL A 335 -21.57 -12.86 4.28
N GLU A 336 -22.73 -12.23 4.42
CA GLU A 336 -22.84 -10.78 4.27
C GLU A 336 -22.10 -10.11 5.43
N VAL A 337 -20.93 -9.58 5.11
CA VAL A 337 -20.18 -8.75 6.03
C VAL A 337 -20.58 -7.31 5.76
N GLY A 338 -21.51 -6.81 6.55
CA GLY A 338 -21.79 -5.39 6.61
C GLY A 338 -20.80 -4.64 7.51
N ILE A 339 -20.98 -3.32 7.59
CA ILE A 339 -20.73 -2.60 8.84
C ILE A 339 -21.75 -3.17 9.83
N SER A 340 -21.47 -4.31 10.45
CA SER A 340 -22.31 -4.79 11.54
C SER A 340 -22.25 -3.71 12.62
N GLY A 341 -23.43 -3.32 13.13
CA GLY A 341 -23.46 -2.49 14.32
C GLY A 341 -22.66 -3.17 15.44
N PRO A 342 -22.16 -2.42 16.42
CA PRO A 342 -21.45 -3.00 17.55
C PRO A 342 -22.29 -4.13 18.19
N GLY A 343 -21.77 -5.38 18.19
CA GLY A 343 -22.34 -6.49 18.97
C GLY A 343 -22.50 -7.87 18.31
N GLU A 344 -22.33 -8.03 16.99
CA GLU A 344 -22.41 -9.36 16.36
C GLU A 344 -20.99 -9.95 16.16
N GLU A 345 -20.51 -10.70 17.16
CA GLU A 345 -19.19 -11.36 17.11
C GLU A 345 -19.24 -12.65 16.26
N ILE A 346 -18.34 -12.79 15.29
CA ILE A 346 -18.17 -14.04 14.53
C ILE A 346 -17.36 -15.05 15.34
N THR A 347 -17.80 -16.31 15.39
CA THR A 347 -16.99 -17.42 15.91
C THR A 347 -16.48 -18.29 14.77
N LEU A 348 -15.16 -18.43 14.65
CA LEU A 348 -14.47 -19.25 13.66
C LEU A 348 -13.82 -20.45 14.36
N LYS A 349 -14.14 -21.67 13.91
CA LYS A 349 -13.49 -22.88 14.41
C LYS A 349 -12.29 -23.25 13.55
N VAL A 350 -11.20 -23.68 14.19
CA VAL A 350 -9.98 -24.15 13.52
C VAL A 350 -9.54 -25.51 14.04
N GLU A 351 -8.83 -26.24 13.19
CA GLU A 351 -8.18 -27.51 13.51
C GLU A 351 -6.73 -27.49 13.01
N LYS A 352 -5.88 -28.31 13.65
CA LYS A 352 -4.50 -28.47 13.18
C LYS A 352 -4.50 -29.36 11.94
N GLY A 353 -3.84 -28.90 10.88
CA GLY A 353 -3.57 -29.71 9.70
C GLY A 353 -2.77 -30.98 10.05
N PRO A 354 -2.87 -32.02 9.21
CA PRO A 354 -2.23 -33.32 9.43
C PRO A 354 -0.71 -33.25 9.55
#